data_AF-A0A4U9D1F1-F1
#
_entry.id   AF-A0A4U9D1F1-F1
#
_cell.length_a   1.000
_cell.length_b   1.000
_cell.length_c   1.000
_cell.angle_alpha   90.00
_cell.angle_beta   90.00
_cell.angle_gamma   90.00
#
_symmetry.space_group_name_H-M   'P 1'
#
loop_
_entity.id
_entity.type
_entity.pdbx_description
1 polymer ?
#
loop_
_entity_poly.entity_id
_entity_poly.type
_entity_poly.pdbx_seq_one_letter_code
_entity_poly.pdbx_strand_id
1 'polypeptide(L)' 'MAGSQHTQTHPEFTWRFLSTSERNPTAKPLVIYVNASSEQEARDTMPGVTLIFAARLPFHAFQVMEVNHA' A
#
# COMPACT_ATOMS: atom_id res chain seq x y z
N MET A 1 16.79 13.13 -22.00
CA MET A 1 15.40 12.76 -21.69
C MET A 1 15.40 11.28 -21.40
N ALA A 2 15.30 10.87 -20.14
CA ALA A 2 15.16 9.45 -19.78
C ALA A 2 13.69 9.10 -20.00
N GLY A 3 13.43 8.21 -20.95
CA GLY A 3 12.08 7.74 -21.22
C GLY A 3 11.49 7.13 -19.96
N SER A 4 10.21 7.41 -19.71
CA SER A 4 9.40 6.73 -18.72
C SER A 4 9.35 5.24 -19.06
N GLN A 5 10.37 4.49 -18.65
CA GLN A 5 10.27 3.05 -18.50
C GLN A 5 9.27 2.83 -17.38
N HIS A 6 8.00 2.76 -17.76
CA HIS A 6 7.04 2.00 -16.98
C HIS A 6 7.46 0.54 -17.12
N THR A 7 8.46 0.14 -16.34
CA THR A 7 8.69 -1.26 -16.03
C THR A 7 7.44 -1.65 -15.27
N GLN A 8 6.47 -2.24 -15.95
CA GLN A 8 5.35 -2.88 -15.30
C GLN A 8 5.92 -4.12 -14.60
N THR A 9 6.63 -3.87 -13.51
CA THR A 9 7.16 -4.88 -12.62
C THR A 9 5.94 -5.51 -11.99
N HIS A 10 5.63 -6.74 -12.36
CA HIS A 10 4.61 -7.51 -11.67
C HIS A 10 4.92 -7.41 -10.18
N PRO A 11 4.02 -6.87 -9.33
CA PRO A 11 4.34 -6.66 -7.93
C PRO A 11 4.74 -7.99 -7.29
N GLU A 12 5.94 -8.07 -6.74
CA GLU A 12 6.44 -9.31 -6.14
C GLU A 12 6.04 -9.46 -4.67
N PHE A 13 5.65 -8.35 -4.04
CA PHE A 13 5.34 -8.29 -2.62
C PHE A 13 4.10 -7.44 -2.35
N THR A 14 3.44 -7.78 -1.24
CA THR A 14 2.38 -6.96 -0.65
C THR A 14 2.95 -6.26 0.57
N TRP A 15 3.02 -4.94 0.51
CA TRP A 15 3.48 -4.07 1.58
C TRP A 15 2.31 -3.71 2.49
N ARG A 16 2.45 -3.99 3.78
CA ARG A 16 1.47 -3.65 4.80
C ARG A 16 1.94 -2.41 5.56
N PHE A 17 1.08 -1.40 5.58
CA PHE A 17 1.28 -0.16 6.32
C PHE A 17 0.20 0.03 7.37
N LEU A 18 0.55 0.73 8.45
CA LEU A 18 -0.39 1.34 9.36
C LEU A 18 -0.47 2.82 9.02
N SER A 19 -1.65 3.28 8.62
CA SER A 19 -1.96 4.69 8.47
C SER A 19 -2.48 5.22 9.80
N THR A 20 -1.73 6.15 10.37
CA THR A 20 -2.15 6.92 11.54
C THR A 20 -2.44 8.34 11.08
N SER A 21 -3.64 8.85 11.39
CA SER A 21 -3.97 10.23 11.09
C SER A 21 -3.29 11.16 12.10
N GLU A 22 -2.32 11.95 11.66
CA GLU A 22 -1.68 12.95 12.53
C GLU A 22 -2.68 14.01 13.03
N ARG A 23 -3.73 14.29 12.24
CA ARG A 23 -4.80 15.22 12.63
C ARG A 23 -5.77 14.65 13.67
N ASN A 24 -5.80 13.33 13.84
CA ASN A 24 -6.66 12.68 14.83
C ASN A 24 -5.94 11.45 15.42
N PRO A 25 -5.07 11.65 16.41
CA PRO A 25 -4.30 10.56 17.03
C PRO A 25 -5.20 9.55 17.76
N THR A 26 -6.44 9.91 18.08
CA THR A 26 -7.44 9.01 18.69
C THR A 26 -8.20 8.18 17.65
N ALA A 27 -8.05 8.48 16.36
CA ALA A 27 -8.64 7.67 15.30
C ALA A 27 -7.98 6.29 15.26
N LYS A 28 -8.78 5.26 14.99
CA LYS A 28 -8.28 3.90 14.84
C LYS A 28 -7.29 3.86 13.66
N PRO A 29 -6.07 3.30 13.85
CA PRO A 29 -5.12 3.16 12.75
C PRO A 29 -5.72 2.29 11.65
N LEU A 30 -5.64 2.75 10.39
CA LEU A 30 -6.06 1.95 9.24
C LEU A 30 -4.91 1.04 8.81
N VAL A 31 -5.22 -0.22 8.51
CA VAL A 31 -4.26 -1.13 7.88
C VAL A 31 -4.42 -0.99 6.37
N ILE A 32 -3.33 -0.68 5.68
CA ILE A 32 -3.31 -0.55 4.22
C ILE A 32 -2.39 -1.60 3.63
N TYR A 33 -2.82 -2.20 2.52
CA TYR A 33 -2.06 -3.17 1.75
C TYR A 33 -1.80 -2.60 0.36
N VAL A 34 -0.53 -2.61 -0.06
CA VAL A 34 -0.11 -2.09 -1.36
C VAL A 34 0.75 -3.12 -2.04
N ASN A 35 0.40 -3.46 -3.27
CA ASN A 35 1.21 -4.35 -4.09
C ASN A 35 2.27 -3.52 -4.81
N ALA A 36 3.54 -3.74 -4.49
CA ALA A 36 4.65 -3.05 -5.14
C ALA A 36 5.93 -3.87 -5.07
N SER A 37 6.89 -3.56 -5.95
CA SER A 37 8.18 -4.24 -5.95
C SER A 37 9.08 -3.73 -4.83
N SER A 38 8.91 -2.46 -4.45
CA SER A 38 9.71 -1.78 -3.42
C SER A 38 8.85 -1.03 -2.42
N GLU A 39 9.36 -0.85 -1.19
CA GLU A 39 8.67 -0.05 -0.14
C GLU A 39 8.41 1.38 -0.60
N GLN A 40 9.37 1.96 -1.33
CA GLN A 40 9.26 3.33 -1.83
C GLN A 40 8.14 3.48 -2.87
N GLU A 41 8.01 2.55 -3.82
CA GLU A 41 6.88 2.51 -4.76
C GLU A 41 5.55 2.35 -4.02
N ALA A 42 5.55 1.51 -2.98
CA ALA A 42 4.36 1.30 -2.16
C ALA A 42 3.93 2.58 -1.41
N ARG A 43 4.90 3.39 -0.96
CA ARG A 43 4.63 4.71 -0.35
C ARG A 43 4.22 5.76 -1.38
N ASP A 44 4.82 5.73 -2.57
CA ASP A 44 4.52 6.66 -3.66
C ASP A 44 3.07 6.52 -4.16
N THR A 45 2.45 5.35 -3.93
CA THR A 45 1.03 5.11 -4.21
C THR A 45 0.09 5.99 -3.37
N MET A 46 0.52 6.46 -2.19
CA MET A 46 -0.28 7.32 -1.31
C MET A 46 0.56 8.49 -0.75
N PRO A 47 0.86 9.49 -1.60
CA PRO A 47 1.63 10.65 -1.17
C PRO A 47 0.81 11.49 -0.17
N GLY A 48 1.46 11.93 0.91
CA GLY A 48 0.83 12.78 1.93
C GLY A 48 0.08 12.04 3.04
N VAL A 49 0.09 10.70 3.04
CA VAL A 49 -0.37 9.90 4.17
C VAL A 49 0.84 9.42 4.97
N THR A 50 0.79 9.58 6.30
CA THR A 50 1.80 9.02 7.19
C THR A 50 1.61 7.51 7.29
N LEU A 51 2.44 6.79 6.54
CA LEU A 51 2.45 5.33 6.44
C LEU A 51 3.59 4.76 7.28
N ILE A 52 3.24 4.04 8.34
CA ILE A 52 4.18 3.30 9.17
C ILE A 52 4.33 1.90 8.58
N PHE A 53 5.55 1.51 8.21
CA PHE A 53 5.81 0.16 7.72
C PHE A 53 5.52 -0.87 8.81
N ALA A 54 4.71 -1.88 8.49
CA ALA A 54 4.34 -2.93 9.42
C ALA A 54 4.86 -4.31 9.00
N ALA A 55 4.76 -4.66 7.72
CA ALA A 55 5.27 -5.93 7.20
C ALA A 55 5.43 -5.93 5.67
N ARG A 56 6.33 -6.78 5.17
CA ARG A 56 6.40 -7.19 3.76
C ARG A 56 5.89 -8.63 3.66
N LEU A 57 4.81 -8.83 2.92
CA LEU A 57 4.15 -10.12 2.72
C LEU A 57 4.49 -10.65 1.32
N PRO A 58 4.48 -11.97 1.11
CA PRO A 58 4.49 -12.53 -0.25
C PRO A 58 3.33 -11.94 -1.05
N PHE A 59 3.51 -11.75 -2.37
CA PHE A 59 2.46 -11.21 -3.22
C PHE A 59 1.15 -11.97 -3.00
N HIS A 60 0.20 -11.26 -2.41
CA HIS A 60 -1.17 -11.71 -2.32
C HIS A 60 -1.96 -10.75 -3.18
N ALA A 61 -2.48 -11.23 -4.30
CA ALA A 61 -3.52 -10.50 -5.01
C ALA A 61 -4.66 -10.32 -4.00
N PHE A 62 -4.74 -9.14 -3.38
CA PHE A 62 -5.86 -8.78 -2.52
C PHE A 62 -7.04 -8.69 -3.46
N GLN A 63 -7.71 -9.83 -3.67
CA GLN A 63 -9.01 -9.87 -4.27
C GLN A 63 -9.85 -9.04 -3.31
N VAL A 64 -10.24 -7.85 -3.75
CA VAL A 64 -11.32 -7.12 -3.11
C VAL A 64 -12.46 -8.10 -3.10
N MET A 65 -12.67 -8.77 -1.96
CA MET A 65 -13.89 -9.51 -1.72
C MET A 65 -14.96 -8.43 -1.70
N GLU A 66 -15.59 -8.20 -2.85
CA GLU A 66 -16.86 -7.48 -2.89
C GLU A 66 -17.77 -8.25 -1.95
N VAL A 67 -17.90 -7.76 -0.72
CA VAL A 67 -18.90 -8.27 0.21
C VAL A 67 -20.23 -7.84 -0.38
N ASN A 68 -20.85 -8.73 -1.15
CA ASN A 68 -22.22 -8.56 -1.60
C ASN A 68 -23.09 -8.45 -0.35
N HIS A 69 -23.53 -7.24 -0.01
CA HIS A 69 -24.57 -7.06 0.99
C HIS A 69 -25.87 -7.56 0.35
N ALA A 70 -26.36 -8.70 0.86
CA ALA A 70 -27.66 -9.28 0.53
C ALA A 70 -28.80 -8.45 1.13
#